data_AF-A0A846NI39-F1
#
_entry.id   AF-A0A846NI39-F1
#
_cell.length_a   1.000
_cell.length_b   1.000
_cell.length_c   1.000
_cell.angle_alpha   90.00
_cell.angle_beta   90.00
_cell.angle_gamma   90.00
#
_symmetry.space_group_name_H-M   'P 1'
#
loop_
_entity.id
_entity.type
_entity.pdbx_description
1 polymer ?
#
loop_
_entity_poly.entity_id
_entity_poly.type
_entity_poly.pdbx_seq_one_letter_code
_entity_poly.pdbx_strand_id
1 'polypeptide(L)' 'MKSRQELVLMKKSAEITARSLGKAQDIIRPGISEHDLGAEIEYYAKRLGAEGRAFPTLITSAERSSLPHGEPSH' A
#
# COMPACT_ATOMS: atom_id res chain seq x y z
N MET A 1 -8.43 -2.96 -25.17
CA MET A 1 -8.46 -1.58 -24.62
C MET A 1 -9.49 -1.55 -23.49
N LYS A 2 -9.23 -0.84 -22.39
CA LYS A 2 -10.16 -0.76 -21.25
C LYS A 2 -11.38 0.12 -21.59
N SER A 3 -12.55 -0.26 -21.10
CA SER A 3 -13.78 0.51 -21.24
C SER A 3 -13.79 1.74 -20.32
N ARG A 4 -14.70 2.70 -20.58
CA ARG A 4 -14.85 3.88 -19.72
C ARG A 4 -15.22 3.51 -18.28
N GLN A 5 -16.05 2.48 -18.09
CA GLN A 5 -16.44 2.00 -16.77
C GLN A 5 -15.25 1.38 -16.02
N GLU A 6 -14.44 0.56 -16.69
CA GLU A 6 -13.21 0.01 -16.10
C GLU A 6 -12.24 1.13 -15.69
N LEU A 7 -12.07 2.17 -16.53
CA LEU A 7 -11.20 3.30 -16.20
C LEU A 7 -11.67 4.06 -14.95
N VAL A 8 -12.99 4.22 -14.77
CA VAL A 8 -13.55 4.85 -13.56
C VAL A 8 -13.23 4.03 -12.31
N LEU A 9 -13.40 2.71 -12.38
CA LEU A 9 -13.09 1.82 -11.26
C LEU A 9 -11.59 1.81 -10.94
N MET A 10 -10.73 1.73 -11.96
CA MET A 10 -9.28 1.80 -11.79
C MET A 10 -8.84 3.12 -11.16
N LYS A 11 -9.45 4.25 -11.54
CA LYS A 11 -9.18 5.56 -10.94
C LYS A 11 -9.55 5.58 -9.46
N LYS A 12 -10.71 5.05 -9.09
CA LYS A 12 -11.14 4.94 -7.68
C LYS A 12 -10.16 4.09 -6.86
N SER A 13 -9.71 2.95 -7.39
CA SER A 13 -8.71 2.13 -6.70
C SER A 13 -7.38 2.86 -6.53
N ALA A 14 -6.92 3.59 -7.57
CA ALA A 14 -5.70 4.39 -7.49
C ALA A 14 -5.80 5.54 -6.47
N GLU A 15 -6.97 6.19 -6.36
CA GLU A 15 -7.23 7.22 -5.35
C GLU A 15 -7.15 6.67 -3.92
N ILE A 16 -7.68 5.46 -3.68
CA ILE A 16 -7.54 4.79 -2.38
C ILE A 16 -6.06 4.51 -2.08
N THR A 17 -5.32 3.94 -3.04
CA THR A 17 -3.88 3.66 -2.87
C THR A 17 -3.08 4.93 -2.58
N ALA A 18 -3.35 6.02 -3.30
CA ALA A 18 -2.66 7.30 -3.09
C ALA A 18 -2.90 7.85 -1.67
N ARG A 19 -4.13 7.73 -1.16
CA ARG A 19 -4.45 8.15 0.21
C ARG A 19 -3.79 7.26 1.26
N SER A 20 -3.73 5.94 1.03
CA SER A 20 -3.03 5.01 1.93
C SER A 20 -1.52 5.24 1.93
N LEU A 21 -0.93 5.62 0.80
CA LEU A 21 0.46 6.05 0.75
C LEU A 21 0.68 7.35 1.54
N GLY A 22 -0.24 8.31 1.46
CA GLY A 22 -0.22 9.50 2.31
C GLY A 22 -0.23 9.15 3.80
N LYS A 23 -1.10 8.22 4.22
CA LYS A 23 -1.11 7.70 5.59
C LYS A 23 0.23 7.07 5.99
N ALA A 24 0.89 6.35 5.08
CA ALA A 24 2.22 5.78 5.33
C ALA A 24 3.25 6.87 5.63
N GLN A 25 3.25 7.97 4.84
CA GLN A 25 4.16 9.10 5.02
C GLN A 25 3.96 9.79 6.37
N ASP A 26 2.73 9.85 6.88
CA ASP A 26 2.42 10.48 8.17
C ASP A 26 2.92 9.67 9.38
N ILE A 27 3.04 8.33 9.25
CA ILE A 27 3.34 7.44 10.39
C ILE A 27 4.75 6.83 10.33
N ILE A 28 5.38 6.81 9.16
CA ILE A 28 6.72 6.26 9.01
C ILE A 28 7.73 7.04 9.85
N ARG A 29 8.50 6.32 10.65
CA ARG A 29 9.51 6.87 11.57
C ARG A 29 10.53 5.79 11.95
N PRO A 30 11.75 6.17 12.36
CA PRO A 30 12.71 5.19 12.86
C PRO A 30 12.10 4.32 13.96
N GLY A 31 12.27 3.01 13.86
CA GLY A 31 11.78 2.02 14.82
C GLY A 31 10.38 1.46 14.56
N ILE A 32 9.65 1.94 13.54
CA ILE A 32 8.46 1.21 13.06
C ILE A 32 8.89 -0.01 12.25
N SER A 33 8.20 -1.13 12.44
CA SER A 33 8.39 -2.34 11.63
C SER A 33 7.80 -2.16 10.22
N GLU A 34 8.34 -2.87 9.24
CA GLU A 34 7.76 -3.04 7.91
C GLU A 34 6.36 -3.68 8.01
N HIS A 35 6.19 -4.62 8.95
CA HIS A 35 4.91 -5.27 9.23
C HIS A 35 3.85 -4.30 9.75
N ASP A 36 4.17 -3.47 10.75
CA ASP A 36 3.22 -2.52 11.33
C ASP A 36 2.85 -1.45 10.30
N LEU A 37 3.84 -0.95 9.54
CA LEU A 37 3.59 0.00 8.47
C LEU A 37 2.66 -0.60 7.40
N GLY A 38 2.90 -1.86 7.00
CA GLY A 38 2.05 -2.57 6.04
C GLY A 38 0.63 -2.79 6.55
N ALA A 39 0.50 -3.22 7.80
CA ALA A 39 -0.79 -3.44 8.44
C ALA A 39 -1.62 -2.15 8.51
N GLU A 40 -1.00 -1.03 8.89
CA GLU A 40 -1.68 0.28 8.96
C GLU A 40 -2.14 0.77 7.58
N ILE A 41 -1.31 0.60 6.54
CA ILE A 41 -1.67 0.97 5.16
C ILE A 41 -2.85 0.11 4.65
N GLU A 42 -2.81 -1.20 4.87
CA GLU A 42 -3.88 -2.11 4.46
C GLU A 42 -5.17 -1.84 5.23
N TYR A 43 -5.07 -1.60 6.54
CA TYR A 43 -6.21 -1.21 7.37
C TYR A 43 -6.84 0.10 6.90
N TYR A 44 -6.02 1.11 6.63
CA TYR A 44 -6.50 2.39 6.13
C TYR A 44 -7.15 2.25 4.76
N ALA A 45 -6.55 1.49 3.83
CA ALA A 45 -7.15 1.20 2.52
C ALA A 45 -8.53 0.55 2.65
N LYS A 46 -8.67 -0.45 3.53
CA LYS A 46 -9.97 -1.10 3.83
C LYS A 46 -11.00 -0.10 4.35
N ARG A 47 -10.60 0.81 5.25
CA ARG A 47 -11.49 1.89 5.75
C ARG A 47 -11.93 2.86 4.65
N LEU A 48 -11.13 3.03 3.59
CA LEU A 48 -11.50 3.83 2.43
C LEU A 48 -12.40 3.08 1.43
N GLY A 49 -12.72 1.81 1.71
CA GLY A 49 -13.58 0.98 0.88
C GLY A 49 -12.85 0.09 -0.11
N ALA A 50 -11.55 -0.18 0.08
CA ALA A 50 -10.88 -1.24 -0.65
C ALA A 50 -11.44 -2.61 -0.22
N GLU A 51 -11.77 -3.46 -1.21
CA GLU A 51 -12.16 -4.85 -0.97
C GLU A 51 -10.99 -5.69 -0.46
N GLY A 52 -9.78 -5.36 -0.90
CA GLY A 52 -8.55 -6.01 -0.50
C GLY A 52 -7.35 -5.43 -1.20
N ARG A 53 -6.20 -6.06 -0.99
CA ARG A 53 -4.95 -5.75 -1.67
C ARG A 53 -4.91 -6.42 -3.05
N ALA A 54 -4.40 -5.72 -4.05
CA ALA A 54 -4.23 -6.29 -5.40
C ALA A 54 -3.12 -7.34 -5.46
N PHE A 55 -2.12 -7.22 -4.59
CA PHE A 55 -0.97 -8.11 -4.39
C PHE A 55 -0.46 -7.90 -2.96
N PRO A 56 0.47 -8.73 -2.46
CA PRO A 56 1.04 -8.51 -1.13
C PRO A 56 1.65 -7.12 -0.96
N THR A 57 1.35 -6.43 0.13
CA THR A 57 1.97 -5.14 0.42
C THR A 57 3.47 -5.35 0.63
N LEU A 58 4.27 -4.75 -0.26
CA LEU A 58 5.73 -4.86 -0.24
C LEU A 58 6.32 -3.62 0.43
N ILE A 59 6.97 -3.84 1.57
CA ILE A 59 7.67 -2.80 2.31
C ILE A 59 9.02 -3.39 2.68
N THR A 60 10.08 -2.76 2.20
CA THR A 60 11.45 -3.14 2.47
C THR A 60 12.28 -1.91 2.79
N SER A 61 13.15 -2.05 3.77
CA SER A 61 13.99 -0.98 4.31
C SER A 61 15.47 -1.31 4.20
N ALA A 62 16.31 -0.27 4.22
CA ALA A 62 17.78 -0.38 4.12
C ALA A 62 18.22 -1.28 2.94
N GLU A 63 19.16 -2.20 3.16
CA GLU A 63 19.70 -3.06 2.10
C GLU A 63 18.62 -3.92 1.40
N ARG A 64 17.52 -4.24 2.10
CA ARG A 64 16.39 -5.00 1.53
C ARG A 64 15.59 -4.21 0.50
N SER A 65 15.74 -2.88 0.43
CA SER A 65 15.08 -2.06 -0.59
C SER A 65 15.54 -2.38 -2.02
N SER A 66 16.67 -3.10 -2.16
CA SER A 66 17.17 -3.62 -3.43
C SER A 66 16.44 -4.88 -3.92
N LEU A 67 15.59 -5.50 -3.08
CA LEU A 67 14.85 -6.73 -3.42
C LEU A 67 13.56 -6.38 -4.19
N PRO A 68 13.44 -6.69 -5.49
CA PRO A 68 12.29 -6.28 -6.30
C PRO A 68 10.94 -6.84 -5.84
N HIS A 69 10.98 -7.99 -5.17
CA HIS A 69 9.81 -8.67 -4.59
C HIS A 69 10.03 -8.98 -3.11
N GLY A 70 10.83 -8.15 -2.41
CA GLY A 70 11.06 -8.36 -0.98
C GLY A 70 9.78 -8.19 -0.18
N GLU A 71 9.44 -9.22 0.58
CA GLU A 71 8.33 -9.17 1.53
C GLU A 71 8.76 -8.48 2.84
N PRO A 72 7.82 -7.83 3.56
CA PRO A 72 8.07 -7.31 4.91
C PRO A 72 8.62 -8.41 5.82
N SER A 73 9.67 -8.11 6.59
CA SER A 73 10.35 -9.14 7.40
C SER A 73 10.54 -8.81 8.87
N HIS A 74 10.36 -7.56 9.27
CA HIS A 74 10.61 -7.10 10.63
C HIS A 74 9.79 -5.87 10.96
#